data_AF-A0A1D6IBD3-F1
#
_entry.id   AF-A0A1D6IBD3-F1
#
_cell.length_a   1.000
_cell.length_b   1.000
_cell.length_c   1.000
_cell.angle_alpha   90.00
_cell.angle_beta   90.00
_cell.angle_gamma   90.00
#
_symmetry.space_group_name_H-M   'P 1'
#
loop_
_entity.id
_entity.type
_entity.pdbx_description
1 polymer ?
#
loop_
_entity_poly.entity_id
_entity_poly.type
_entity_poly.pdbx_seq_one_letter_code
_entity_poly.pdbx_strand_id
1 'polypeptide(L)'
;MEQNFDGCTDGNEQAQDLFGQDQWANGFTAALQDFDDAQPTQIDDAVFMYEKGEPFVFMHCWKLLRNEAKWNNRFLETISKPPSSQVPPEAGKGHTTMGLDEPGNGGTSRPEGRDATKRRRAAGVADSSASSKAVDVLQRLHEKSEMTEKKQDQQMIEILNRKDEKIKIQRDLLNLQKKQVKVSIKQHKKEAEIREKQTEAQLISAETGIMSIDIEKVPSYQKSYYLGMQRQILERRGFTTPSSNDD
;
A
#
# COMPACT_ATOMS: atom_id res chain seq x y z
N MET A 1 30.33 -51.21 -11.04
CA MET A 1 28.98 -51.44 -11.63
C MET A 1 28.04 -50.33 -11.17
N GLU A 2 28.28 -49.05 -11.43
CA GLU A 2 28.59 -48.46 -12.75
C GLU A 2 27.61 -48.92 -13.83
N GLN A 3 26.70 -48.04 -14.24
CA GLN A 3 26.52 -47.65 -15.63
C GLN A 3 26.16 -46.16 -15.67
N ASN A 4 26.99 -45.37 -16.35
CA ASN A 4 26.73 -43.96 -16.63
C ASN A 4 25.76 -43.84 -17.81
N PHE A 5 25.06 -42.72 -17.92
CA PHE A 5 24.43 -42.31 -19.17
C PHE A 5 24.84 -40.87 -19.50
N ASP A 6 25.85 -40.74 -20.35
CA ASP A 6 26.22 -39.45 -20.96
C ASP A 6 25.18 -39.02 -22.00
N GLY A 7 25.01 -37.71 -22.14
CA GLY A 7 24.03 -37.11 -23.05
C GLY A 7 24.29 -35.63 -23.27
N CYS A 8 25.40 -35.30 -23.92
CA CYS A 8 25.75 -33.93 -24.28
C CYS A 8 24.83 -33.36 -25.36
N THR A 9 24.35 -32.13 -25.19
CA THR A 9 23.95 -31.24 -26.28
C THR A 9 24.42 -29.83 -25.96
N ASP A 10 25.39 -29.32 -26.74
CA ASP A 10 25.82 -27.91 -26.68
C ASP A 10 24.66 -26.96 -27.05
N GLY A 11 24.61 -25.82 -26.36
CA GLY A 11 23.57 -24.80 -26.51
C GLY A 11 24.11 -23.42 -26.13
N ASN A 12 24.92 -22.87 -27.03
CA ASN A 12 25.78 -21.71 -26.82
C ASN A 12 25.04 -20.35 -26.67
N GLU A 13 25.68 -19.46 -25.90
CA GLU A 13 25.65 -17.99 -25.97
C GLU A 13 24.44 -17.12 -25.52
N GLN A 14 24.81 -15.95 -24.98
CA GLN A 14 24.04 -14.69 -24.87
C GLN A 14 22.89 -14.60 -23.84
N ALA A 15 23.26 -14.42 -22.56
CA ALA A 15 22.38 -13.88 -21.51
C ALA A 15 23.13 -13.02 -20.46
N GLN A 16 23.87 -11.99 -20.91
CA GLN A 16 24.54 -11.02 -20.02
C GLN A 16 24.42 -9.58 -20.56
N ASP A 17 23.20 -9.02 -20.65
CA ASP A 17 23.04 -7.55 -20.82
C ASP A 17 21.63 -6.96 -20.51
N LEU A 18 20.89 -7.55 -19.56
CA LEU A 18 19.54 -7.09 -19.17
C LEU A 18 19.40 -6.64 -17.70
N PHE A 19 20.51 -6.33 -17.03
CA PHE A 19 20.49 -5.96 -15.60
C PHE A 19 20.43 -4.42 -15.32
N GLY A 20 20.31 -3.60 -16.38
CA GLY A 20 20.54 -2.15 -16.30
C GLY A 20 19.32 -1.22 -16.39
N GLN A 21 18.17 -1.67 -16.91
CA GLN A 21 17.09 -0.74 -17.32
C GLN A 21 15.81 -0.81 -16.46
N ASP A 22 15.50 -1.96 -15.85
CA ASP A 22 14.27 -2.14 -15.06
C ASP A 22 14.31 -1.48 -13.66
N GLN A 23 15.50 -1.16 -13.14
CA GLN A 23 15.62 -0.51 -11.83
C GLN A 23 14.97 0.88 -11.79
N TRP A 24 15.02 1.65 -12.90
CA TRP A 24 14.43 2.99 -12.94
C TRP A 24 12.89 2.95 -13.01
N ALA A 25 12.33 2.03 -13.80
CA ALA A 25 10.88 1.86 -13.91
C ALA A 25 10.26 1.35 -12.59
N ASN A 26 10.93 0.40 -11.92
CA ASN A 26 10.51 -0.11 -10.61
C ASN A 26 10.67 0.95 -9.52
N GLY A 27 11.74 1.76 -9.56
CA GLY A 27 11.93 2.89 -8.64
C GLY A 27 10.86 3.98 -8.78
N PHE A 28 10.45 4.31 -10.01
CA PHE A 28 9.43 5.32 -10.26
C PHE A 28 8.01 4.86 -9.87
N THR A 29 7.68 3.58 -10.09
CA THR A 29 6.40 3.01 -9.64
C THR A 29 6.34 2.76 -8.13
N ALA A 30 7.45 2.38 -7.49
CA ALA A 30 7.55 2.36 -6.03
C ALA A 30 7.35 3.77 -5.45
N ALA A 31 8.08 4.77 -5.93
CA ALA A 31 7.96 6.14 -5.44
C ALA A 31 6.55 6.75 -5.62
N LEU A 32 5.80 6.37 -6.66
CA LEU A 32 4.40 6.79 -6.85
C LEU A 32 3.43 6.06 -5.92
N GLN A 33 3.60 4.75 -5.72
CA GLN A 33 2.78 3.97 -4.79
C GLN A 33 3.03 4.40 -3.33
N ASP A 34 4.29 4.65 -2.99
CA ASP A 34 4.69 5.21 -1.68
C ASP A 34 4.15 6.63 -1.49
N PHE A 35 3.91 7.43 -2.54
CA PHE A 35 3.38 8.79 -2.39
C PHE A 35 1.91 8.83 -1.97
N ASP A 36 1.07 7.91 -2.44
CA ASP A 36 -0.34 7.81 -2.00
C ASP A 36 -0.46 7.09 -0.64
N ASP A 37 0.38 6.08 -0.37
CA ASP A 37 0.30 5.27 0.86
C ASP A 37 1.12 5.84 2.05
N ALA A 38 2.09 6.74 1.85
CA ALA A 38 2.92 7.31 2.94
C ALA A 38 2.42 8.66 3.49
N GLN A 39 1.60 9.43 2.76
CA GLN A 39 1.01 10.69 3.24
C GLN A 39 0.14 10.58 4.52
N PRO A 40 -0.51 9.43 4.86
CA PRO A 40 -1.14 9.27 6.17
C PRO A 40 -0.13 9.35 7.34
N THR A 41 1.08 8.82 7.14
CA THR A 41 2.04 8.60 8.24
C THR A 41 2.62 9.90 8.79
N GLN A 42 2.97 10.86 7.93
CA GLN A 42 3.57 12.13 8.36
C GLN A 42 2.57 13.05 9.06
N ILE A 43 1.28 12.99 8.69
CA ILE A 43 0.22 13.76 9.34
C ILE A 43 -0.12 13.13 10.70
N ASP A 44 -0.27 11.81 10.78
CA ASP A 44 -0.58 11.13 12.03
C ASP A 44 0.60 11.18 13.04
N ASP A 45 1.85 11.10 12.59
CA ASP A 45 3.05 11.31 13.42
C ASP A 45 3.16 12.76 13.93
N ALA A 46 2.88 13.75 13.07
CA ALA A 46 2.85 15.15 13.49
C ALA A 46 1.75 15.40 14.54
N VAL A 47 0.56 14.81 14.37
CA VAL A 47 -0.53 14.89 15.38
C VAL A 47 -0.09 14.24 16.69
N PHE A 48 0.49 13.02 16.65
CA PHE A 48 0.99 12.32 17.83
C PHE A 48 2.10 13.09 18.57
N MET A 49 2.92 13.84 17.85
CA MET A 49 3.95 14.70 18.45
C MET A 49 3.37 15.96 19.11
N TYR A 50 2.29 16.54 18.56
CA TYR A 50 1.62 17.72 19.12
C TYR A 50 0.67 17.41 20.29
N GLU A 51 -0.01 16.26 20.29
CA GLU A 51 -0.95 15.85 21.36
C GLU A 51 -0.29 15.65 22.74
N LYS A 52 1.05 15.67 22.82
CA LYS A 52 1.81 15.66 24.08
C LYS A 52 1.68 16.95 24.89
N GLY A 53 1.24 18.05 24.28
CA GLY A 53 1.04 19.36 24.93
C GLY A 53 -0.43 19.75 25.06
N GLU A 54 -1.14 19.83 23.92
CA GLU A 54 -2.58 20.09 23.85
C GLU A 54 -3.20 19.28 22.70
N PRO A 55 -4.45 18.81 22.81
CA PRO A 55 -5.12 18.06 21.75
C PRO A 55 -5.44 18.95 20.54
N PHE A 56 -5.18 18.46 19.31
CA PHE A 56 -5.46 19.23 18.10
C PHE A 56 -6.96 19.26 17.76
N VAL A 57 -7.67 20.21 18.38
CA VAL A 57 -9.13 20.40 18.26
C VAL A 57 -9.64 20.58 16.83
N PHE A 58 -8.78 20.97 15.89
CA PHE A 58 -9.16 21.19 14.49
C PHE A 58 -9.03 19.95 13.60
N MET A 59 -8.71 18.75 14.12
CA MET A 59 -8.68 17.51 13.31
C MET A 59 -10.01 17.25 12.57
N HIS A 60 -11.14 17.59 13.19
CA HIS A 60 -12.45 17.47 12.57
C HIS A 60 -12.59 18.44 11.38
N CYS A 61 -12.32 19.73 11.59
CA CYS A 61 -12.38 20.76 10.55
C CYS A 61 -11.43 20.46 9.38
N TRP A 62 -10.22 19.97 9.65
CA TRP A 62 -9.27 19.52 8.63
C TRP A 62 -9.83 18.38 7.78
N LYS A 63 -10.41 17.35 8.41
CA LYS A 63 -11.01 16.19 7.70
C LYS A 63 -12.18 16.59 6.79
N LEU A 64 -12.93 17.65 7.11
CA LEU A 64 -13.97 18.22 6.24
C LEU A 64 -13.36 19.06 5.10
N LEU A 65 -12.44 19.99 5.42
CA LEU A 65 -11.93 20.98 4.47
C LEU A 65 -10.92 20.42 3.46
N ARG A 66 -10.19 19.35 3.78
CA ARG A 66 -9.11 18.81 2.92
C ARG A 66 -9.56 18.38 1.53
N ASN A 67 -10.84 18.08 1.32
CA ASN A 67 -11.39 17.63 0.03
C ASN A 67 -12.04 18.77 -0.78
N GLU A 68 -12.18 19.97 -0.22
CA GLU A 68 -12.82 21.10 -0.90
C GLU A 68 -11.96 21.63 -2.06
N ALA A 69 -12.59 21.86 -3.22
CA ALA A 69 -11.89 22.27 -4.45
C ALA A 69 -11.13 23.60 -4.27
N LYS A 70 -11.60 24.47 -3.38
CA LYS A 70 -10.96 25.74 -3.02
C LYS A 70 -9.53 25.57 -2.49
N TRP A 71 -9.24 24.46 -1.79
CA TRP A 71 -7.91 24.17 -1.26
C TRP A 71 -7.09 23.30 -2.22
N ASN A 72 -7.74 22.33 -2.88
CA ASN A 72 -7.07 21.41 -3.81
C ASN A 72 -6.62 22.03 -5.14
N ASN A 73 -7.32 23.06 -5.66
CA ASN A 73 -6.92 23.71 -6.91
C ASN A 73 -5.51 24.30 -6.87
N ARG A 74 -5.08 24.87 -5.72
CA ARG A 74 -3.72 25.41 -5.58
C ARG A 74 -2.65 24.31 -5.64
N PHE A 75 -2.96 23.12 -5.13
CA PHE A 75 -2.07 21.95 -5.19
C PHE A 75 -1.90 21.48 -6.64
N LEU A 76 -3.01 21.33 -7.38
CA LEU A 76 -3.01 21.02 -8.81
C LEU A 76 -2.23 22.05 -9.64
N GLU A 77 -2.42 23.34 -9.38
CA GLU A 77 -1.68 24.42 -10.05
C GLU A 77 -0.17 24.42 -9.76
N THR A 78 0.26 23.89 -8.62
CA THR A 78 1.69 23.89 -8.22
C THR A 78 2.42 22.68 -8.79
N ILE A 79 1.75 21.53 -8.91
CA ILE A 79 2.31 20.30 -9.49
C ILE A 79 2.33 20.35 -11.02
N SER A 80 1.35 21.02 -11.63
CA SER A 80 1.20 21.09 -13.11
C SER A 80 2.15 22.10 -13.79
N LYS A 81 2.93 22.88 -13.04
CA LYS A 81 3.80 23.94 -13.57
C LYS A 81 5.28 23.55 -13.40
N PRO A 82 6.03 23.26 -14.48
CA PRO A 82 7.48 23.05 -14.37
C PRO A 82 8.18 24.33 -13.91
N PRO A 83 9.28 24.24 -13.14
CA PRO A 83 9.97 25.39 -12.60
C PRO A 83 10.75 26.13 -13.69
N SER A 84 10.18 27.21 -14.23
CA SER A 84 10.89 28.17 -15.07
C SER A 84 10.98 29.52 -14.35
N SER A 85 12.21 29.97 -14.14
CA SER A 85 12.56 31.20 -13.45
C SER A 85 11.91 32.47 -14.05
N GLN A 86 11.61 33.45 -13.16
CA GLN A 86 12.02 34.87 -13.23
C GLN A 86 12.11 35.48 -14.66
N VAL A 87 11.39 36.54 -15.05
CA VAL A 87 11.22 37.88 -14.44
C VAL A 87 10.00 38.61 -15.06
N PRO A 88 9.21 39.43 -14.33
CA PRO A 88 8.16 40.34 -14.84
C PRO A 88 8.59 41.85 -14.81
N PRO A 89 7.78 42.85 -15.24
CA PRO A 89 6.77 42.98 -16.32
C PRO A 89 6.98 44.29 -17.17
N GLU A 90 5.91 44.91 -17.69
CA GLU A 90 5.79 46.28 -18.30
C GLU A 90 6.32 46.46 -19.75
N ALA A 91 5.63 47.05 -20.76
CA ALA A 91 4.62 48.11 -20.94
C ALA A 91 5.22 49.48 -21.40
N GLY A 92 4.89 49.93 -22.63
CA GLY A 92 4.85 51.38 -22.98
C GLY A 92 5.85 51.95 -24.01
N LYS A 93 5.29 52.37 -25.17
CA LYS A 93 5.55 53.61 -25.96
C LYS A 93 6.91 54.37 -25.90
N GLY A 94 7.46 54.69 -27.09
CA GLY A 94 8.34 55.85 -27.38
C GLY A 94 8.98 55.74 -28.79
N HIS A 95 8.73 56.65 -29.75
CA HIS A 95 9.58 57.81 -30.14
C HIS A 95 10.89 57.37 -30.87
N THR A 96 11.33 57.87 -32.04
CA THR A 96 11.37 59.24 -32.63
C THR A 96 11.29 59.26 -34.18
N THR A 97 11.17 60.44 -34.77
CA THR A 97 11.03 60.74 -36.22
C THR A 97 12.25 61.47 -36.82
N MET A 98 12.54 61.31 -38.12
CA MET A 98 13.00 62.29 -39.15
C MET A 98 12.90 61.56 -40.52
N GLY A 99 12.28 62.03 -41.62
CA GLY A 99 12.60 63.21 -42.44
C GLY A 99 13.85 62.92 -43.31
N LEU A 100 13.88 62.86 -44.65
CA LEU A 100 13.02 63.29 -45.79
C LEU A 100 13.03 62.15 -46.87
N ASP A 101 12.48 62.17 -48.11
CA ASP A 101 11.89 63.21 -48.98
C ASP A 101 10.87 62.61 -50.03
N GLU A 102 10.43 63.43 -51.01
CA GLU A 102 9.53 63.16 -52.15
C GLU A 102 10.20 62.58 -53.44
N PRO A 103 9.48 62.31 -54.57
CA PRO A 103 8.06 61.92 -54.75
C PRO A 103 7.87 60.75 -55.77
N GLY A 104 6.61 60.25 -55.90
CA GLY A 104 6.14 59.70 -57.19
C GLY A 104 5.23 58.47 -57.16
N ASN A 105 3.94 58.69 -57.43
CA ASN A 105 2.97 57.75 -58.05
C ASN A 105 2.86 56.34 -57.42
N GLY A 106 1.80 55.95 -56.71
CA GLY A 106 0.39 56.25 -56.96
C GLY A 106 -0.36 54.93 -57.24
N GLY A 107 -0.99 54.34 -56.22
CA GLY A 107 -1.66 53.03 -56.34
C GLY A 107 -1.86 52.30 -55.01
N THR A 108 -2.83 52.75 -54.21
CA THR A 108 -3.12 52.20 -52.88
C THR A 108 -3.91 50.88 -52.93
N SER A 109 -3.24 49.76 -53.22
CA SER A 109 -3.81 48.43 -52.94
C SER A 109 -3.45 47.97 -51.54
N ARG A 110 -4.48 47.88 -50.68
CA ARG A 110 -4.44 47.35 -49.30
C ARG A 110 -3.65 46.03 -49.26
N PRO A 111 -2.68 45.84 -48.34
CA PRO A 111 -1.84 44.64 -48.33
C PRO A 111 -2.69 43.38 -48.22
N GLU A 112 -2.33 42.36 -49.03
CA GLU A 112 -3.00 41.07 -49.06
C GLU A 112 -3.16 40.51 -47.64
N GLY A 113 -4.42 40.38 -47.19
CA GLY A 113 -4.72 39.80 -45.89
C GLY A 113 -4.25 38.34 -45.80
N ARG A 114 -4.07 37.83 -44.58
CA ARG A 114 -3.57 36.49 -44.25
C ARG A 114 -4.19 35.34 -45.08
N ASP A 115 -5.46 35.47 -45.50
CA ASP A 115 -6.13 34.49 -46.38
C ASP A 115 -5.70 34.52 -47.85
N ALA A 116 -5.29 35.68 -48.38
CA ALA A 116 -4.80 35.77 -49.76
C ALA A 116 -3.43 35.08 -49.92
N THR A 117 -2.54 35.23 -48.92
CA THR A 117 -1.29 34.46 -48.83
C THR A 117 -1.56 32.94 -48.75
N LYS A 118 -2.64 32.52 -48.07
CA LYS A 118 -3.09 31.12 -48.04
C LYS A 118 -3.54 30.64 -49.42
N ARG A 119 -4.29 31.46 -50.18
CA ARG A 119 -4.67 31.14 -51.58
C ARG A 119 -3.45 31.07 -52.52
N ARG A 120 -2.51 32.00 -52.43
CA ARG A 120 -1.29 31.98 -53.29
C ARG A 120 -0.38 30.78 -52.99
N ARG A 121 -0.30 30.32 -51.73
CA ARG A 121 0.38 29.06 -51.39
C ARG A 121 -0.38 27.83 -51.89
N ALA A 122 -1.71 27.82 -51.80
CA ALA A 122 -2.53 26.71 -52.30
C ALA A 122 -2.45 26.54 -53.83
N ALA A 123 -2.26 27.62 -54.59
CA ALA A 123 -2.11 27.58 -56.05
C ALA A 123 -0.68 27.26 -56.53
N GLY A 124 0.33 27.32 -55.65
CA GLY A 124 1.74 27.17 -56.00
C GLY A 124 2.39 25.83 -55.63
N VAL A 125 1.66 24.90 -54.98
CA VAL A 125 2.18 23.60 -54.55
C VAL A 125 1.48 22.48 -55.32
N ALA A 126 1.82 22.39 -56.61
CA ALA A 126 1.45 21.28 -57.49
C ALA A 126 2.61 20.29 -57.69
N ASP A 127 3.48 20.14 -56.68
CA ASP A 127 4.52 19.12 -56.66
C ASP A 127 3.95 17.79 -56.18
N SER A 128 3.54 16.94 -57.13
CA SER A 128 3.04 15.58 -56.87
C SER A 128 4.04 14.68 -56.13
N SER A 129 5.32 15.09 -56.02
CA SER A 129 6.32 14.39 -55.21
C SER A 129 6.28 14.74 -53.71
N ALA A 130 5.75 15.91 -53.31
CA ALA A 130 5.70 16.33 -51.91
C ALA A 130 4.56 15.65 -51.12
N SER A 131 3.44 15.39 -51.80
CA SER A 131 2.26 14.74 -51.20
C SER A 131 2.54 13.32 -50.71
N SER A 132 3.21 12.49 -51.52
CA SER A 132 3.58 11.11 -51.14
C SER A 132 4.42 11.08 -49.86
N LYS A 133 5.47 11.90 -49.76
CA LYS A 133 6.32 11.96 -48.55
C LYS A 133 5.55 12.40 -47.30
N ALA A 134 4.54 13.26 -47.45
CA ALA A 134 3.69 13.66 -46.33
C ALA A 134 2.76 12.53 -45.86
N VAL A 135 2.20 11.76 -46.80
CA VAL A 135 1.38 10.56 -46.49
C VAL A 135 2.23 9.49 -45.80
N ASP A 136 3.43 9.20 -46.29
CA ASP A 136 4.36 8.23 -45.67
C ASP A 136 4.69 8.59 -44.21
N VAL A 137 4.87 9.88 -43.91
CA VAL A 137 5.13 10.36 -42.54
C VAL A 137 3.90 10.20 -41.65
N LEU A 138 2.69 10.50 -42.16
CA LEU A 138 1.45 10.29 -41.39
C LEU A 138 1.19 8.80 -41.14
N GLN A 139 1.43 7.94 -42.12
CA GLN A 139 1.31 6.49 -41.95
C GLN A 139 2.30 5.98 -40.89
N ARG A 140 3.57 6.36 -40.94
CA ARG A 140 4.57 6.00 -39.91
C ARG A 140 4.20 6.52 -38.52
N LEU A 141 3.58 7.70 -38.42
CA LEU A 141 3.09 8.23 -37.14
C LEU A 141 1.92 7.41 -36.59
N HIS A 142 1.00 6.98 -37.46
CA HIS A 142 -0.12 6.11 -37.09
C HIS A 142 0.35 4.72 -36.67
N GLU A 143 1.20 4.06 -37.47
CA GLU A 143 1.81 2.76 -37.14
C GLU A 143 2.58 2.82 -35.82
N LYS A 144 3.36 3.89 -35.59
CA LYS A 144 4.05 4.10 -34.30
C LYS A 144 3.06 4.29 -33.15
N SER A 145 1.95 5.01 -33.38
CA SER A 145 0.89 5.21 -32.38
C SER A 145 0.25 3.89 -31.96
N GLU A 146 -0.16 3.06 -32.92
CA GLU A 146 -0.73 1.73 -32.63
C GLU A 146 0.27 0.82 -31.90
N MET A 147 1.54 0.86 -32.28
CA MET A 147 2.59 0.09 -31.60
C MET A 147 2.82 0.57 -30.16
N THR A 148 2.70 1.87 -29.89
CA THR A 148 2.77 2.39 -28.51
C THR A 148 1.52 2.04 -27.70
N GLU A 149 0.33 2.07 -28.30
CA GLU A 149 -0.94 1.69 -27.66
C GLU A 149 -0.94 0.21 -27.28
N LYS A 150 -0.63 -0.69 -28.22
CA LYS A 150 -0.48 -2.14 -27.96
C LYS A 150 0.54 -2.44 -26.85
N LYS A 151 1.62 -1.68 -26.75
CA LYS A 151 2.61 -1.82 -25.66
C LYS A 151 2.05 -1.35 -24.31
N GLN A 152 1.30 -0.24 -24.29
CA GLN A 152 0.65 0.26 -23.07
C GLN A 152 -0.44 -0.70 -22.58
N ASP A 153 -1.26 -1.26 -23.47
CA ASP A 153 -2.27 -2.27 -23.13
C ASP A 153 -1.64 -3.54 -22.56
N GLN A 154 -0.56 -4.03 -23.17
CA GLN A 154 0.16 -5.20 -22.66
C GLN A 154 0.74 -4.95 -21.26
N GLN A 155 1.29 -3.75 -21.01
CA GLN A 155 1.76 -3.34 -19.68
C GLN A 155 0.60 -3.19 -18.69
N MET A 156 -0.55 -2.67 -19.10
CA MET A 156 -1.76 -2.55 -18.28
C MET A 156 -2.25 -3.93 -17.82
N ILE A 157 -2.34 -4.89 -18.75
CA ILE A 157 -2.74 -6.28 -18.47
C ILE A 157 -1.77 -6.93 -17.48
N GLU A 158 -0.46 -6.74 -17.67
CA GLU A 158 0.54 -7.29 -16.76
C GLU A 158 0.45 -6.67 -15.34
N ILE A 159 0.24 -5.35 -15.25
CA ILE A 159 0.03 -4.65 -13.97
C ILE A 159 -1.23 -5.17 -13.26
N LEU A 160 -2.32 -5.41 -13.99
CA LEU A 160 -3.56 -5.96 -13.42
C LEU A 160 -3.35 -7.39 -12.91
N ASN A 161 -2.72 -8.27 -13.70
CA ASN A 161 -2.39 -9.63 -13.27
C ASN A 161 -1.52 -9.64 -12.00
N ARG A 162 -0.45 -8.83 -11.95
CA ARG A 162 0.41 -8.69 -10.77
C ARG A 162 -0.36 -8.15 -9.54
N LYS A 163 -1.33 -7.25 -9.73
CA LYS A 163 -2.20 -6.76 -8.65
C LYS A 163 -3.15 -7.84 -8.14
N ASP A 164 -3.76 -8.64 -9.01
CA ASP A 164 -4.63 -9.74 -8.63
C ASP A 164 -3.86 -10.85 -7.90
N GLU A 165 -2.63 -11.16 -8.32
CA GLU A 165 -1.74 -12.06 -7.59
C GLU A 165 -1.39 -11.53 -6.19
N LYS A 166 -1.05 -10.23 -6.06
CA LYS A 166 -0.80 -9.59 -4.76
C LYS A 166 -2.03 -9.68 -3.84
N ILE A 167 -3.23 -9.42 -4.36
CA ILE A 167 -4.50 -9.53 -3.62
C ILE A 167 -4.77 -10.99 -3.21
N LYS A 168 -4.48 -11.96 -4.08
CA LYS A 168 -4.59 -13.40 -3.78
C LYS A 168 -3.66 -13.80 -2.63
N ILE A 169 -2.38 -13.44 -2.70
CA ILE A 169 -1.38 -13.72 -1.65
C ILE A 169 -1.79 -13.08 -0.31
N GLN A 170 -2.25 -11.82 -0.32
CA GLN A 170 -2.74 -11.15 0.89
C GLN A 170 -3.96 -11.87 1.51
N ARG A 171 -4.89 -12.33 0.69
CA ARG A 171 -6.07 -13.11 1.13
C ARG A 171 -5.65 -14.46 1.72
N ASP A 172 -4.68 -15.14 1.12
CA ASP A 172 -4.17 -16.42 1.60
C ASP A 172 -3.38 -16.27 2.91
N LEU A 173 -2.58 -15.20 3.07
CA LEU A 173 -1.91 -14.85 4.32
C LEU A 173 -2.92 -14.61 5.46
N LEU A 174 -3.97 -13.82 5.21
CA LEU A 174 -5.04 -13.57 6.19
C LEU A 174 -5.78 -14.87 6.55
N ASN A 175 -6.04 -15.74 5.58
CA ASN A 175 -6.63 -17.06 5.82
C ASN A 175 -5.72 -17.97 6.65
N LEU A 176 -4.40 -17.94 6.43
CA LEU A 176 -3.41 -18.67 7.22
C LEU A 176 -3.34 -18.15 8.67
N GLN A 177 -3.26 -16.83 8.87
CA GLN A 177 -3.33 -16.21 10.20
C GLN A 177 -4.62 -16.60 10.94
N LYS A 178 -5.78 -16.53 10.27
CA LYS A 178 -7.07 -16.94 10.84
C LYS A 178 -7.12 -18.43 11.20
N LYS A 179 -6.44 -19.31 10.45
CA LYS A 179 -6.27 -20.73 10.80
C LYS A 179 -5.34 -20.89 12.01
N GLN A 180 -4.20 -20.21 12.03
CA GLN A 180 -3.22 -20.25 13.12
C GLN A 180 -3.84 -19.82 14.47
N VAL A 181 -4.55 -18.68 14.50
CA VAL A 181 -5.25 -18.21 15.71
C VAL A 181 -6.29 -19.23 16.19
N LYS A 182 -7.07 -19.83 15.28
CA LYS A 182 -8.04 -20.88 15.63
C LYS A 182 -7.38 -22.15 16.21
N VAL A 183 -6.19 -22.52 15.73
CA VAL A 183 -5.43 -23.65 16.29
C VAL A 183 -4.87 -23.31 17.66
N SER A 184 -4.23 -22.13 17.82
CA SER A 184 -3.72 -21.65 19.11
C SER A 184 -4.81 -21.59 20.19
N ILE A 185 -5.98 -21.01 19.90
CA ILE A 185 -7.10 -20.96 20.86
C ILE A 185 -7.55 -22.37 21.27
N LYS A 186 -7.66 -23.31 20.31
CA LYS A 186 -8.02 -24.71 20.62
C LYS A 186 -6.95 -25.42 21.45
N GLN A 187 -5.67 -25.14 21.18
CA GLN A 187 -4.55 -25.68 21.93
C GLN A 187 -4.55 -25.15 23.37
N HIS A 188 -4.60 -23.83 23.57
CA HIS A 188 -4.65 -23.23 24.90
C HIS A 188 -5.87 -23.67 25.72
N LYS A 189 -7.04 -23.88 25.09
CA LYS A 189 -8.19 -24.47 25.79
C LYS A 189 -7.89 -25.89 26.29
N LYS A 190 -7.28 -26.75 25.47
CA LYS A 190 -6.89 -28.11 25.88
C LYS A 190 -5.80 -28.10 26.95
N GLU A 191 -4.81 -27.22 26.83
CA GLU A 191 -3.74 -27.06 27.82
C GLU A 191 -4.29 -26.59 29.17
N ALA A 192 -5.27 -25.68 29.18
CA ALA A 192 -5.96 -25.25 30.39
C ALA A 192 -6.76 -26.40 31.05
N GLU A 193 -7.53 -27.15 30.26
CA GLU A 193 -8.31 -28.31 30.75
C GLU A 193 -7.41 -29.43 31.31
N ILE A 194 -6.27 -29.70 30.64
CA ILE A 194 -5.27 -30.67 31.14
C ILE A 194 -4.65 -30.17 32.45
N ARG A 195 -4.30 -28.88 32.53
CA ARG A 195 -3.73 -28.28 33.75
C ARG A 195 -4.70 -28.32 34.92
N GLU A 196 -5.97 -28.00 34.69
CA GLU A 196 -7.04 -28.09 35.68
C GLU A 196 -7.17 -29.51 36.24
N LYS A 197 -7.29 -30.52 35.36
CA LYS A 197 -7.34 -31.94 35.74
C LYS A 197 -6.08 -32.40 36.47
N GLN A 198 -4.90 -31.91 36.10
CA GLN A 198 -3.66 -32.19 36.81
C GLN A 198 -3.65 -31.57 38.21
N THR A 199 -4.08 -30.32 38.37
CA THR A 199 -4.20 -29.67 39.68
C THR A 199 -5.25 -30.34 40.57
N GLU A 200 -6.38 -30.78 40.00
CA GLU A 200 -7.39 -31.53 40.73
C GLU A 200 -6.86 -32.91 41.16
N ALA A 201 -6.18 -33.64 40.29
CA ALA A 201 -5.59 -34.93 40.62
C ALA A 201 -4.51 -34.82 41.71
N GLN A 202 -3.66 -33.78 41.68
CA GLN A 202 -2.69 -33.49 42.74
C GLN A 202 -3.39 -33.18 44.07
N LEU A 203 -4.46 -32.37 44.02
CA LEU A 203 -5.27 -32.02 45.19
C LEU A 203 -5.96 -33.27 45.78
N ILE A 204 -6.59 -34.11 44.96
CA ILE A 204 -7.13 -35.42 45.37
C ILE A 204 -6.04 -36.28 46.00
N SER A 205 -4.85 -36.39 45.38
CA SER A 205 -3.75 -37.21 45.90
C SER A 205 -3.26 -36.74 47.27
N ALA A 206 -3.19 -35.42 47.51
CA ALA A 206 -2.83 -34.86 48.80
C ALA A 206 -3.91 -35.16 49.87
N GLU A 207 -5.18 -35.04 49.50
CA GLU A 207 -6.32 -35.36 50.35
C GLU A 207 -6.41 -36.84 50.71
N THR A 208 -6.19 -37.74 49.75
CA THR A 208 -6.11 -39.18 50.01
C THR A 208 -4.99 -39.48 51.01
N GLY A 209 -3.85 -38.80 50.89
CA GLY A 209 -2.77 -38.87 51.90
C GLY A 209 -3.25 -38.50 53.31
N ILE A 210 -3.98 -37.39 53.47
CA ILE A 210 -4.51 -36.91 54.75
C ILE A 210 -5.61 -37.83 55.31
N MET A 211 -6.53 -38.30 54.45
CA MET A 211 -7.61 -39.22 54.83
C MET A 211 -7.10 -40.62 55.21
N SER A 212 -5.92 -41.02 54.74
CA SER A 212 -5.31 -42.32 55.08
C SER A 212 -4.59 -42.32 56.44
N ILE A 213 -4.53 -41.19 57.14
CA ILE A 213 -3.81 -41.08 58.42
C ILE A 213 -4.65 -41.66 59.56
N ASP A 214 -4.10 -42.69 60.20
CA ASP A 214 -4.62 -43.32 61.41
C ASP A 214 -4.46 -42.38 62.63
N ILE A 215 -5.56 -41.75 63.02
CA ILE A 215 -5.62 -40.76 64.12
C ILE A 215 -5.24 -41.37 65.49
N GLU A 216 -5.35 -42.69 65.67
CA GLU A 216 -4.95 -43.33 66.93
C GLU A 216 -3.43 -43.31 67.11
N LYS A 217 -2.69 -43.50 66.00
CA LYS A 217 -1.21 -43.55 65.93
C LYS A 217 -0.54 -42.18 65.86
N VAL A 218 -1.29 -41.11 65.55
CA VAL A 218 -0.79 -39.74 65.54
C VAL A 218 -0.46 -39.25 66.97
N PRO A 219 0.64 -38.51 67.20
CA PRO A 219 0.93 -37.89 68.50
C PRO A 219 -0.22 -37.00 69.01
N SER A 220 -0.49 -37.02 70.32
CA SER A 220 -1.65 -36.34 70.94
C SER A 220 -1.83 -34.88 70.51
N TYR A 221 -0.73 -34.12 70.42
CA TYR A 221 -0.72 -32.71 70.02
C TYR A 221 -1.08 -32.44 68.55
N GLN A 222 -1.11 -33.47 67.69
CA GLN A 222 -1.48 -33.36 66.26
C GLN A 222 -2.86 -33.94 65.95
N LYS A 223 -3.50 -34.69 66.86
CA LYS A 223 -4.77 -35.38 66.57
C LYS A 223 -5.87 -34.42 66.11
N SER A 224 -6.04 -33.28 66.79
CA SER A 224 -7.03 -32.26 66.43
C SER A 224 -6.76 -31.61 65.06
N TYR A 225 -5.49 -31.47 64.65
CA TYR A 225 -5.10 -30.91 63.37
C TYR A 225 -5.53 -31.82 62.20
N TYR A 226 -5.19 -33.11 62.26
CA TYR A 226 -5.60 -34.06 61.22
C TYR A 226 -7.10 -34.31 61.22
N LEU A 227 -7.76 -34.38 62.39
CA LEU A 227 -9.21 -34.52 62.49
C LEU A 227 -9.96 -33.34 61.83
N GLY A 228 -9.48 -32.11 62.06
CA GLY A 228 -10.01 -30.91 61.40
C GLY A 228 -9.79 -30.93 59.88
N MET A 229 -8.60 -31.37 59.44
CA MET A 229 -8.27 -31.51 58.02
C MET A 229 -9.18 -32.52 57.31
N GLN A 230 -9.37 -33.70 57.91
CA GLN A 230 -10.24 -34.75 57.39
C GLN A 230 -11.70 -34.26 57.29
N ARG A 231 -12.19 -33.52 58.29
CA ARG A 231 -13.52 -32.87 58.22
C ARG A 231 -13.63 -31.88 57.06
N GLN A 232 -12.67 -30.96 56.91
CA GLN A 232 -12.67 -29.98 55.83
C GLN A 232 -12.61 -30.64 54.43
N ILE A 233 -11.93 -31.79 54.32
CA ILE A 233 -11.89 -32.60 53.10
C ILE A 233 -13.26 -33.20 52.81
N LEU A 234 -13.90 -33.82 53.81
CA LEU A 234 -15.25 -34.39 53.69
C LEU A 234 -16.28 -33.34 53.26
N GLU A 235 -16.31 -32.18 53.94
CA GLU A 235 -17.20 -31.05 53.63
C GLU A 235 -17.07 -30.60 52.17
N ARG A 236 -15.85 -30.32 51.71
CA ARG A 236 -15.60 -29.86 50.33
C ARG A 236 -15.86 -30.95 49.27
N ARG A 237 -15.81 -32.23 49.64
CA ARG A 237 -16.17 -33.36 48.77
C ARG A 237 -17.66 -33.73 48.85
N GLY A 238 -18.47 -32.98 49.59
CA GLY A 238 -19.93 -33.18 49.70
C GLY A 238 -20.35 -34.24 50.74
N PHE A 239 -19.41 -34.77 51.52
CA PHE A 239 -19.69 -35.68 52.63
C PHE A 239 -19.99 -34.90 53.91
N THR A 240 -21.13 -34.20 53.94
CA THR A 240 -21.62 -33.61 55.18
C THR A 240 -22.07 -34.70 56.14
N THR A 241 -21.42 -34.83 57.29
CA THR A 241 -22.01 -35.55 58.43
C THR A 241 -23.29 -34.83 58.84
N PRO A 242 -24.45 -35.50 58.97
CA PRO A 242 -25.65 -34.87 59.48
C PRO A 242 -25.36 -34.22 60.83
N SER A 243 -25.50 -32.89 60.90
CA SER A 243 -25.47 -32.19 62.18
C SER A 243 -26.76 -32.54 62.91
N SER A 244 -26.67 -33.50 63.83
CA SER A 244 -27.71 -33.88 64.79
C SER A 244 -28.14 -32.67 65.64
N ASN A 245 -29.02 -31.83 65.11
CA ASN A 245 -29.62 -30.64 65.75
C ASN A 245 -31.03 -30.32 65.18
N ASP A 246 -31.74 -31.34 64.65
CA ASP A 246 -33.16 -31.26 64.29
C ASP A 246 -33.97 -32.17 65.25
N ASP A 247 -34.11 -31.73 66.50
CA ASP A 247 -35.12 -32.16 67.51
C ASP A 247 -35.13 -31.14 68.69
#